data_AF-A0A7W4CZJ7-F1
#
_entry.id   AF-A0A7W4CZJ7-F1
#
_cell.length_a   1.000
_cell.length_b   1.000
_cell.length_c   1.000
_cell.angle_alpha   90.00
_cell.angle_beta   90.00
_cell.angle_gamma   90.00
#
_symmetry.space_group_name_H-M   'P 1'
#
loop_
_entity.id
_entity.type
_entity.pdbx_description
1 polymer ?
#
loop_
_entity_poly.entity_id
_entity_poly.type
_entity_poly.pdbx_seq_one_letter_code
_entity_poly.pdbx_strand_id
1 'polypeptide(L)'
;MSKLGIIIKTTGAAVATTVTLVSALRENPQIAKSLDDLVGKLKSATDANNPKIRFDAKMAAIDTAADAVELAFPEATEPAGWHRHAQALRVQGELIWGANSGGTRRKAMKALNAETAELLEQINQRLASLQKQLPADDPRAS
;
A
#
# COMPACT_ATOMS: atom_id res chain seq x y z
N MET A 1 -17.09 23.67 3.73
CA MET A 1 -15.78 23.57 4.41
C MET A 1 -15.61 22.14 4.93
N SER A 2 -14.95 21.27 4.17
CA SER A 2 -14.55 19.95 4.68
C SER A 2 -13.05 19.81 4.51
N LYS A 3 -12.34 20.16 5.58
CA LYS A 3 -10.92 19.92 5.76
C LYS A 3 -10.76 18.46 6.18
N LEU A 4 -10.44 17.57 5.26
CA LEU A 4 -9.98 16.23 5.62
C LEU A 4 -8.45 16.20 5.60
N GLY A 5 -7.89 16.95 6.55
CA GLY A 5 -6.51 16.78 6.96
C GLY A 5 -6.42 15.57 7.88
N ILE A 6 -6.05 14.41 7.35
CA ILE A 6 -5.64 13.26 8.16
C ILE A 6 -4.39 12.65 7.52
N ILE A 7 -3.26 13.29 7.76
CA ILE A 7 -1.93 12.67 7.60
C ILE A 7 -1.68 11.93 8.91
N ILE A 8 -1.94 10.62 8.95
CA ILE A 8 -1.69 9.79 10.14
C ILE A 8 -0.18 9.63 10.32
N LYS A 9 0.35 10.36 11.30
CA LYS A 9 1.75 10.37 11.70
C LYS A 9 1.95 9.30 12.78
N THR A 10 2.22 8.06 12.39
CA THR A 10 2.69 7.01 13.30
C THR A 10 3.80 6.23 12.63
N THR A 11 4.76 5.72 13.39
CA THR A 11 5.98 5.05 12.91
C THR A 11 5.75 3.67 12.25
N GLY A 12 4.52 3.44 11.77
CA GLY A 12 4.05 2.47 10.77
C GLY A 12 3.28 3.19 9.64
N ALA A 13 3.75 4.38 9.26
CA ALA A 13 3.04 5.39 8.47
C ALA A 13 2.61 4.89 7.09
N ALA A 14 3.49 4.12 6.42
CA ALA A 14 3.25 3.66 5.06
C ALA A 14 1.95 2.86 4.90
N VAL A 15 1.47 2.22 5.97
CA VAL A 15 0.26 1.39 5.98
C VAL A 15 -1.00 2.19 6.28
N ALA A 16 -0.90 3.19 7.17
CA ALA A 16 -2.05 4.01 7.56
C ALA A 16 -2.43 5.00 6.46
N THR A 17 -1.46 5.56 5.74
CA THR A 17 -1.70 6.57 4.70
C THR A 17 -2.36 5.98 3.45
N THR A 18 -2.03 4.74 3.07
CA THR A 18 -2.69 4.05 1.94
C THR A 18 -4.17 3.83 2.24
N VAL A 19 -4.52 3.50 3.48
CA VAL A 19 -5.92 3.32 3.90
C VAL A 19 -6.69 4.64 3.82
N THR A 20 -6.13 5.75 4.31
CA THR A 20 -6.82 7.05 4.29
C THR A 20 -7.06 7.55 2.86
N LEU A 21 -6.11 7.30 1.95
CA LEU A 21 -6.20 7.82 0.59
C LEU A 21 -7.05 6.93 -0.33
N VAL A 22 -6.99 5.61 -0.16
CA VAL A 22 -7.95 4.70 -0.82
C VAL A 22 -9.35 4.84 -0.19
N SER A 23 -9.47 5.33 1.07
CA SER A 23 -10.77 5.75 1.63
C SER A 23 -11.36 6.99 0.98
N ALA A 24 -10.53 7.88 0.39
CA ALA A 24 -11.04 8.98 -0.43
C ALA A 24 -11.58 8.47 -1.78
N LEU A 25 -11.14 7.29 -2.24
CA LEU A 25 -11.66 6.61 -3.44
C LEU A 25 -12.86 5.69 -3.12
N ARG A 26 -13.40 5.74 -1.89
CA ARG A 26 -14.44 4.83 -1.37
C ARG A 26 -15.82 5.04 -1.99
N GLU A 27 -16.00 6.06 -2.82
CA GLU A 27 -17.24 6.26 -3.60
C GLU A 27 -17.50 5.10 -4.57
N ASN A 28 -16.49 4.27 -4.87
CA ASN A 28 -16.67 3.03 -5.60
C ASN A 28 -16.92 1.84 -4.64
N PRO A 29 -18.09 1.16 -4.69
CA PRO A 29 -18.42 0.02 -3.83
C PRO A 29 -17.41 -1.14 -3.90
N GLN A 30 -16.75 -1.34 -5.04
CA GLN A 30 -15.73 -2.38 -5.22
C GLN A 30 -14.42 -2.03 -4.49
N ILE A 31 -14.07 -0.74 -4.45
CA ILE A 31 -12.91 -0.23 -3.69
C ILE A 31 -13.20 -0.31 -2.19
N ALA A 32 -14.42 0.00 -1.75
CA ALA A 32 -14.77 -0.02 -0.33
C ALA A 32 -14.58 -1.41 0.32
N LYS A 33 -15.00 -2.48 -0.36
CA LYS A 33 -14.87 -3.86 0.17
C LYS A 33 -13.41 -4.33 0.19
N SER A 34 -12.67 -4.07 -0.89
CA SER A 34 -11.24 -4.43 -0.96
C SER A 34 -10.42 -3.67 0.07
N LEU A 35 -10.79 -2.41 0.36
CA LEU A 35 -10.19 -1.60 1.42
C LEU A 35 -10.45 -2.16 2.82
N ASP A 36 -11.69 -2.53 3.14
CA ASP A 36 -12.02 -3.06 4.47
C ASP A 36 -11.27 -4.38 4.75
N ASP A 37 -11.17 -5.26 3.73
CA ASP A 37 -10.37 -6.49 3.79
C ASP A 37 -8.87 -6.18 3.96
N LEU A 38 -8.37 -5.16 3.25
CA LEU A 38 -6.98 -4.72 3.37
C LEU A 38 -6.69 -4.17 4.78
N VAL A 39 -7.55 -3.32 5.32
CA VAL A 39 -7.41 -2.77 6.68
C VAL A 39 -7.37 -3.89 7.72
N GLY A 40 -8.24 -4.89 7.58
CA GLY A 40 -8.22 -6.08 8.42
C GLY A 40 -6.87 -6.81 8.36
N LYS A 41 -6.39 -7.10 7.14
CA LYS A 41 -5.10 -7.76 6.90
C LYS A 41 -3.92 -6.97 7.47
N LEU A 42 -3.91 -5.66 7.29
CA LEU A 42 -2.85 -4.77 7.76
C LEU A 42 -2.79 -4.70 9.30
N LYS A 43 -3.95 -4.63 9.97
CA LYS A 43 -4.02 -4.69 11.43
C LYS A 43 -3.49 -6.02 11.95
N SER A 44 -4.01 -7.14 11.43
CA SER A 44 -3.56 -8.48 11.81
C SER A 44 -2.07 -8.70 11.54
N ALA A 45 -1.54 -8.14 10.46
CA ALA A 45 -0.13 -8.25 10.13
C ALA A 45 0.76 -7.38 11.01
N THR A 46 0.30 -6.20 11.43
CA THR A 46 1.03 -5.32 12.35
C THR A 46 1.25 -5.99 13.70
N ASP A 47 0.22 -6.69 14.19
CA ASP A 47 0.28 -7.45 15.44
C ASP A 47 1.02 -8.79 15.29
N ALA A 48 1.30 -9.23 14.06
CA ALA A 48 1.99 -10.47 13.81
C ALA A 48 3.50 -10.36 14.10
N ASN A 49 4.00 -11.29 14.92
CA ASN A 49 5.45 -11.47 15.13
C ASN A 49 6.19 -12.08 13.93
N ASN A 50 5.48 -12.44 12.86
CA ASN A 50 6.06 -13.07 11.67
C ASN A 50 6.38 -12.01 10.59
N PRO A 51 7.66 -11.84 10.20
CA PRO A 51 8.05 -10.87 9.17
C PRO A 51 7.50 -11.18 7.77
N LYS A 52 7.15 -12.44 7.46
CA LYS A 52 6.52 -12.81 6.19
C LYS A 52 5.08 -12.31 6.11
N ILE A 53 4.31 -12.44 7.19
CA ILE A 53 2.94 -11.92 7.27
C ILE A 53 2.94 -10.39 7.08
N ARG A 54 3.88 -9.68 7.72
CA ARG A 54 4.05 -8.22 7.53
C ARG A 54 4.41 -7.84 6.10
N PHE A 55 5.28 -8.63 5.47
CA PHE A 55 5.67 -8.42 4.08
C PHE A 55 4.46 -8.63 3.16
N ASP A 56 3.77 -9.76 3.27
CA ASP A 56 2.62 -10.11 2.42
C ASP A 56 1.46 -9.09 2.54
N ALA A 57 1.23 -8.56 3.75
CA ALA A 57 0.21 -7.53 3.95
C ALA A 57 0.59 -6.19 3.27
N LYS A 58 1.87 -5.81 3.28
CA LYS A 58 2.34 -4.63 2.54
C LYS A 58 2.24 -4.83 1.03
N MET A 59 2.54 -6.03 0.54
CA MET A 59 2.35 -6.38 -0.88
C MET A 59 0.90 -6.22 -1.31
N ALA A 60 -0.03 -6.72 -0.50
CA ALA A 60 -1.46 -6.53 -0.76
C ALA A 60 -1.86 -5.05 -0.78
N ALA A 61 -1.28 -4.22 0.09
CA ALA A 61 -1.53 -2.78 0.08
C ALA A 61 -1.04 -2.09 -1.19
N ILE A 62 0.12 -2.50 -1.72
CA ILE A 62 0.64 -1.99 -3.00
C ILE A 62 -0.29 -2.35 -4.14
N ASP A 63 -0.74 -3.61 -4.23
CA ASP A 63 -1.65 -4.03 -5.29
C ASP A 63 -2.97 -3.26 -5.22
N THR A 64 -3.58 -3.17 -4.03
CA THR A 64 -4.85 -2.43 -3.86
C THR A 64 -4.69 -0.94 -4.21
N ALA A 65 -3.55 -0.33 -3.87
CA ALA A 65 -3.29 1.05 -4.26
C ALA A 65 -3.13 1.22 -5.77
N ALA A 66 -2.44 0.29 -6.44
CA ALA A 66 -2.28 0.29 -7.89
C ALA A 66 -3.63 0.08 -8.59
N ASP A 67 -4.41 -0.93 -8.19
CA ASP A 67 -5.74 -1.21 -8.71
C ASP A 67 -6.68 0.00 -8.55
N ALA A 68 -6.64 0.65 -7.37
CA ALA A 68 -7.46 1.82 -7.10
C ALA A 68 -7.08 3.02 -7.99
N VAL A 69 -5.78 3.21 -8.27
CA VAL A 69 -5.32 4.26 -9.19
C VAL A 69 -5.67 3.93 -10.62
N GLU A 70 -5.51 2.69 -11.06
CA GLU A 70 -5.88 2.27 -12.42
C GLU A 70 -7.38 2.47 -12.67
N LEU A 71 -8.22 2.23 -11.65
CA LEU A 71 -9.66 2.44 -11.74
C LEU A 71 -10.06 3.92 -11.68
N ALA A 72 -9.43 4.70 -10.81
CA ALA A 72 -9.77 6.11 -10.59
C ALA A 72 -9.11 7.07 -11.58
N PHE A 73 -7.95 6.70 -12.14
CA PHE A 73 -7.11 7.48 -13.05
C PHE A 73 -6.60 6.58 -14.19
N PRO A 74 -7.43 6.22 -15.17
CA PRO A 74 -7.06 5.32 -16.26
C PRO A 74 -5.87 5.82 -17.11
N GLU A 75 -5.63 7.13 -17.12
CA GLU A 75 -4.50 7.78 -17.77
C GLU A 75 -3.16 7.64 -17.01
N ALA A 76 -3.18 7.17 -15.77
CA ALA A 76 -1.97 6.96 -14.97
C ALA A 76 -1.17 5.75 -15.49
N THR A 77 0.12 5.94 -15.70
CA THR A 77 1.04 4.87 -16.17
C THR A 77 1.78 4.19 -15.03
N GLU A 78 1.71 4.78 -13.84
CA GLU A 78 2.38 4.37 -12.61
C GLU A 78 1.90 3.02 -12.04
N PRO A 79 0.59 2.66 -12.07
CA PRO A 79 0.12 1.38 -11.54
C PRO A 79 0.86 0.18 -12.12
N ALA A 80 1.07 0.17 -13.44
CA ALA A 80 1.83 -0.88 -14.12
C ALA A 80 3.30 -0.96 -13.67
N GLY A 81 3.90 0.17 -13.26
CA GLY A 81 5.23 0.23 -12.66
C GLY A 81 5.25 -0.33 -11.24
N TRP A 82 4.24 0.00 -10.43
CA TRP A 82 4.09 -0.49 -9.06
C TRP A 82 3.86 -2.00 -9.01
N HIS A 83 3.00 -2.56 -9.88
CA HIS A 83 2.82 -4.01 -9.96
C HIS A 83 4.10 -4.75 -10.35
N ARG A 84 4.90 -4.20 -11.28
CA ARG A 84 6.19 -4.79 -11.67
C ARG A 84 7.18 -4.77 -10.51
N HIS A 85 7.28 -3.66 -9.79
CA HIS A 85 8.14 -3.56 -8.61
C HIS A 85 7.67 -4.52 -7.51
N ALA A 86 6.36 -4.56 -7.27
CA ALA A 86 5.75 -5.49 -6.33
C ALA A 86 6.07 -6.95 -6.67
N GLN A 87 5.98 -7.33 -7.95
CA GLN A 87 6.31 -8.68 -8.39
C GLN A 87 7.79 -9.02 -8.15
N ALA A 88 8.70 -8.08 -8.40
CA ALA A 88 10.12 -8.26 -8.10
C ALA A 88 10.36 -8.52 -6.60
N LEU A 89 9.73 -7.72 -5.73
CA LEU A 89 9.78 -7.90 -4.27
C LEU A 89 9.23 -9.26 -3.85
N ARG A 90 8.12 -9.73 -4.45
CA ARG A 90 7.58 -11.08 -4.14
C ARG A 90 8.58 -12.18 -4.46
N VAL A 91 9.18 -12.13 -5.64
CA VAL A 91 10.19 -13.12 -6.05
C VAL A 91 11.36 -13.11 -5.06
N GLN A 92 11.86 -11.93 -4.68
CA GLN A 92 12.90 -11.80 -3.66
C GLN A 92 12.46 -12.34 -2.30
N GLY A 93 11.22 -12.09 -1.88
CA GLY A 93 10.64 -12.58 -0.63
C GLY A 93 10.58 -14.11 -0.58
N GLU A 94 10.12 -14.74 -1.65
CA GLU A 94 10.08 -16.21 -1.76
C GLU A 94 11.49 -16.81 -1.76
N LEU A 95 12.44 -16.20 -2.47
CA LEU A 95 13.84 -16.61 -2.46
C LEU A 95 14.45 -16.48 -1.05
N ILE A 96 14.23 -15.35 -0.37
CA ILE A 96 14.73 -15.15 1.00
C ILE A 96 14.12 -16.18 1.96
N TRP A 97 12.82 -16.45 1.83
CA TRP A 97 12.10 -17.37 2.70
C TRP A 97 12.54 -18.82 2.50
N GLY A 98 12.71 -19.24 1.25
CA GLY A 98 13.12 -20.58 0.86
C GLY A 98 14.62 -20.88 1.05
N ALA A 99 15.50 -19.92 0.74
CA ALA A 99 16.96 -20.14 0.75
C ALA A 99 17.62 -19.92 2.11
N ASN A 100 17.01 -19.12 3.00
CA ASN A 100 17.58 -18.82 4.32
C ASN A 100 16.80 -19.49 5.44
N SER A 101 17.41 -19.63 6.62
CA SER A 101 16.76 -20.10 7.84
C SER A 101 17.12 -19.23 9.07
N GLY A 102 16.39 -19.41 10.16
CA GLY A 102 16.73 -18.84 11.47
C GLY A 102 16.93 -17.31 11.50
N GLY A 103 18.06 -16.87 12.05
CA GLY A 103 18.39 -15.44 12.18
C GLY A 103 18.62 -14.73 10.85
N THR A 104 19.27 -15.40 9.89
CA THR A 104 19.57 -14.86 8.56
C THR A 104 18.29 -14.56 7.79
N ARG A 105 17.32 -15.49 7.79
CA ARG A 105 15.99 -15.28 7.19
C ARG A 105 15.30 -14.06 7.80
N ARG A 106 15.29 -13.97 9.14
CA ARG A 106 14.66 -12.84 9.85
C ARG A 106 15.29 -11.50 9.48
N LYS A 107 16.62 -11.43 9.39
CA LYS A 107 17.35 -10.21 9.00
C LYS A 107 17.06 -9.81 7.56
N ALA A 108 17.14 -10.76 6.62
CA ALA A 108 16.87 -10.52 5.20
C ALA A 108 15.41 -10.11 4.97
N MET A 109 14.44 -10.80 5.59
CA MET A 109 13.03 -10.40 5.52
C MET A 109 12.76 -9.04 6.15
N LYS A 110 13.51 -8.63 7.18
CA LYS A 110 13.39 -7.29 7.77
C LYS A 110 13.88 -6.22 6.79
N ALA A 111 14.98 -6.46 6.09
CA ALA A 111 15.50 -5.54 5.06
C ALA A 111 14.50 -5.41 3.90
N LEU A 112 14.00 -6.54 3.37
CA LEU A 112 12.98 -6.54 2.32
C LEU A 112 11.69 -5.81 2.76
N ASN A 113 11.28 -5.99 4.02
CA ASN A 113 10.15 -5.27 4.60
C ASN A 113 10.36 -3.75 4.67
N ALA A 114 11.60 -3.27 4.78
CA ALA A 114 11.92 -1.85 4.79
C ALA A 114 11.83 -1.29 3.36
N GLU A 115 12.42 -1.98 2.39
CA GLU A 115 12.30 -1.63 0.97
C GLU A 115 10.84 -1.59 0.49
N THR A 116 10.05 -2.58 0.90
CA THR A 116 8.60 -2.60 0.59
C THR A 116 7.86 -1.43 1.24
N ALA A 117 8.30 -0.99 2.43
CA ALA A 117 7.70 0.17 3.09
C ALA A 117 8.08 1.50 2.41
N GLU A 118 9.30 1.60 1.86
CA GLU A 118 9.72 2.75 1.06
C GLU A 118 8.92 2.86 -0.23
N LEU A 119 8.66 1.74 -0.92
CA LEU A 119 7.80 1.74 -2.09
C LEU A 119 6.37 2.19 -1.75
N LEU A 120 5.80 1.69 -0.66
CA LEU A 120 4.49 2.15 -0.18
C LEU A 120 4.47 3.65 0.11
N GLU A 121 5.54 4.19 0.71
CA GLU A 121 5.66 5.62 0.97
C GLU A 121 5.68 6.43 -0.34
N GLN A 122 6.43 5.97 -1.37
CA GLN A 122 6.44 6.61 -2.68
C GLN A 122 5.06 6.58 -3.36
N ILE A 123 4.37 5.44 -3.28
CA ILE A 123 2.99 5.31 -3.77
C ILE A 123 2.08 6.29 -3.05
N ASN A 124 2.16 6.37 -1.72
CA ASN A 124 1.36 7.30 -0.91
C ASN A 124 1.62 8.77 -1.29
N GLN A 125 2.87 9.15 -1.53
CA GLN A 125 3.21 10.51 -1.99
C GLN A 125 2.66 10.80 -3.38
N ARG A 126 2.73 9.83 -4.29
CA ARG A 126 2.17 9.99 -5.65
C ARG A 126 0.65 10.12 -5.60
N LEU A 127 0.01 9.26 -4.82
CA LEU A 127 -1.42 9.29 -4.54
C LEU A 127 -1.88 10.64 -3.98
N ALA A 128 -1.19 11.19 -2.99
CA ALA A 128 -1.47 12.52 -2.44
C ALA A 128 -1.29 13.64 -3.47
N SER A 129 -0.40 13.44 -4.45
CA SER A 129 -0.21 14.40 -5.54
C SER A 129 -1.35 14.30 -6.56
N LEU A 130 -1.78 13.09 -6.92
CA LEU A 130 -2.93 12.87 -7.82
C LEU A 130 -4.23 13.43 -7.22
N GLN A 131 -4.44 13.24 -5.91
CA GLN A 131 -5.61 13.79 -5.23
C GLN A 131 -5.65 15.32 -5.29
N LYS A 132 -4.51 16.00 -5.18
CA LYS A 132 -4.43 17.47 -5.31
C LYS A 132 -4.64 17.97 -6.74
N GLN A 133 -4.49 17.11 -7.73
CA GLN A 133 -4.66 17.44 -9.15
C GLN A 133 -6.11 17.29 -9.60
N LEU A 134 -6.96 16.64 -8.82
CA LEU A 134 -8.39 16.55 -9.10
C LEU A 134 -9.06 17.93 -8.92
N PRO A 135 -9.89 18.38 -9.88
CA PRO A 135 -10.71 19.57 -9.74
C PRO A 135 -11.64 19.47 -8.50
N ALA A 136 -11.90 20.59 -7.83
CA ALA A 136 -12.75 20.61 -6.63
C ALA A 136 -14.21 20.15 -6.87
N ASP A 137 -14.66 20.17 -8.13
CA ASP A 137 -16.00 19.72 -8.56
C ASP A 137 -15.99 18.27 -9.10
N ASP A 138 -14.86 17.59 -9.08
CA ASP A 138 -14.77 16.19 -9.49
C ASP A 138 -15.31 15.28 -8.37
N PRO A 139 -16.24 14.34 -8.65
CA PRO A 139 -16.73 13.42 -7.63
C PRO A 139 -15.59 12.64 -6.94
N ARG A 140 -14.46 12.44 -7.60
CA ARG A 140 -13.27 11.77 -7.04
C ARG A 140 -12.47 12.63 -6.04
N ALA A 141 -12.78 13.92 -5.91
CA ALA A 141 -12.10 14.85 -5.01
C ALA A 141 -12.67 14.87 -3.57
N SER A 142 -13.78 14.17 -3.32
CA SER A 142 -14.58 14.22 -2.09
C SER A 142 -14.08 13.28 -0.98
#